data_AF-A0A975PHI4-F1
#
_entry.id   AF-A0A975PHI4-F1
#
_cell.length_a   1.000
_cell.length_b   1.000
_cell.length_c   1.000
_cell.angle_alpha   90.00
_cell.angle_beta   90.00
_cell.angle_gamma   90.00
#
_symmetry.space_group_name_H-M   'P 1'
#
loop_
_entity.id
_entity.type
_entity.pdbx_description
1 polymer ?
#
loop_
_entity_poly.entity_id
_entity_poly.type
_entity_poly.pdbx_seq_one_letter_code
_entity_poly.pdbx_strand_id
1 'polypeptide(L)'
;MGIGRQLVQQVVNTREFMELKEARGNIDRYPQLKQEVEAFQKKQMEIMSRASSPQEAEQMLMRLNDEFTNLAQYPEVNRMIKAGERFNEMMLSIYKEINEILASYLQH
;
A
#
# COMPACT_ATOMS: atom_id res chain seq x y z
N MET A 1 6.67 18.50 -17.48
CA MET A 1 6.13 17.58 -16.45
C MET A 1 7.30 16.77 -15.89
N GLY A 2 7.37 16.55 -14.57
CA GLY A 2 8.48 15.79 -13.98
C GLY A 2 8.35 14.28 -14.21
N ILE A 3 9.48 13.57 -14.26
CA ILE A 3 9.57 12.11 -14.52
C ILE A 3 8.64 11.32 -13.58
N GLY A 4 8.59 11.70 -12.30
CA GLY A 4 7.69 11.06 -11.32
C GLY A 4 6.20 11.14 -11.70
N ARG A 5 5.75 12.23 -12.33
CA ARG A 5 4.35 12.33 -12.78
C ARG A 5 4.06 11.42 -13.97
N GLN A 6 5.03 11.24 -14.87
CA GLN A 6 4.90 10.32 -16.01
C GLN A 6 4.84 8.87 -15.53
N LEU A 7 5.68 8.50 -14.57
CA LEU A 7 5.64 7.17 -13.96
C LEU A 7 4.28 6.91 -13.29
N VAL A 8 3.78 7.87 -12.50
CA VAL A 8 2.45 7.76 -11.87
C VAL A 8 1.35 7.58 -12.90
N GLN A 9 1.39 8.28 -14.04
CA GLN A 9 0.42 8.10 -15.11
C GLN A 9 0.42 6.69 -15.71
N GLN A 10 1.57 6.02 -15.75
CA GLN A 10 1.63 4.62 -16.17
C GLN A 10 1.08 3.69 -15.08
N VAL A 11 1.48 3.92 -13.82
CA VAL A 11 1.05 3.13 -12.67
C VAL A 11 -0.48 3.15 -12.50
N VAL A 12 -1.16 4.29 -12.69
CA VAL A 12 -2.62 4.35 -12.53
C VAL A 12 -3.40 3.56 -13.59
N ASN A 13 -2.74 3.16 -14.68
CA ASN A 13 -3.33 2.36 -15.75
C ASN A 13 -3.00 0.86 -15.60
N THR A 14 -2.27 0.45 -14.57
CA THR A 14 -1.98 -0.96 -14.34
C THR A 14 -3.18 -1.68 -13.75
N ARG A 15 -3.23 -3.00 -13.97
CA ARG A 15 -4.29 -3.85 -13.46
C ARG A 15 -4.34 -3.82 -11.93
N GLU A 16 -3.18 -3.84 -11.29
CA GLU A 16 -3.00 -3.83 -9.84
C GLU A 16 -3.56 -2.56 -9.22
N PHE A 17 -3.31 -1.40 -9.84
CA PHE A 17 -3.89 -0.14 -9.37
C PHE A 17 -5.41 -0.10 -9.57
N MET A 18 -5.90 -0.56 -10.72
CA MET A 18 -7.34 -0.61 -10.99
C MET A 18 -8.07 -1.54 -10.01
N GLU A 19 -7.51 -2.73 -9.72
CA GLU A 19 -8.03 -3.67 -8.74
C GLU A 19 -8.04 -3.07 -7.32
N LEU A 20 -6.98 -2.37 -6.93
CA LEU A 20 -6.91 -1.68 -5.64
C LEU A 20 -7.95 -0.55 -5.55
N LYS A 21 -8.11 0.23 -6.62
CA LYS A 21 -9.12 1.30 -6.70
C LYS A 21 -10.52 0.74 -6.58
N GLU A 22 -10.83 -0.34 -7.30
CA GLU A 22 -12.13 -1.00 -7.23
C GLU A 22 -12.40 -1.57 -5.83
N ALA A 23 -11.42 -2.26 -5.23
CA ALA A 23 -11.57 -2.83 -3.90
C ALA A 23 -11.82 -1.75 -2.83
N ARG A 24 -11.14 -0.60 -2.92
CA ARG A 24 -11.43 0.57 -2.07
C ARG A 24 -12.84 1.12 -2.32
N GLY A 25 -13.24 1.28 -3.58
CA GLY A 25 -14.59 1.75 -3.93
C GLY A 25 -15.72 0.82 -3.49
N ASN A 26 -15.44 -0.48 -3.35
CA ASN A 26 -16.41 -1.44 -2.82
C ASN A 26 -16.60 -1.29 -1.31
N ILE A 27 -15.55 -0.94 -0.56
CA ILE A 27 -15.64 -0.64 0.87
C ILE A 27 -16.48 0.62 1.13
N ASP A 28 -16.47 1.60 0.22
CA ASP A 28 -17.28 2.81 0.34
C ASP A 28 -18.79 2.54 0.44
N ARG A 29 -19.24 1.35 0.02
CA ARG A 29 -20.64 0.91 0.13
C ARG A 29 -21.03 0.48 1.55
N TYR A 30 -20.05 0.34 2.46
CA TYR A 30 -20.23 -0.11 3.84
C TYR A 30 -19.67 0.95 4.80
N PRO A 31 -20.48 1.94 5.25
CA PRO A 31 -19.98 3.10 5.99
C PRO A 31 -19.21 2.79 7.28
N GLN A 32 -19.65 1.77 8.04
CA GLN A 32 -18.96 1.34 9.26
C GLN A 32 -17.60 0.72 8.93
N LEU A 33 -17.56 -0.18 7.94
CA LEU A 33 -16.34 -0.83 7.48
C LEU A 33 -15.32 0.17 6.93
N LYS A 34 -15.81 1.17 6.19
CA LYS A 34 -15.01 2.29 5.69
C LYS A 34 -14.36 3.06 6.83
N GLN A 35 -15.13 3.44 7.85
CA GLN A 35 -14.59 4.18 9.01
C GLN A 35 -13.49 3.39 9.72
N GLU A 36 -13.69 2.08 9.90
CA GLU A 36 -12.69 1.23 10.54
C GLU A 36 -11.42 1.12 9.69
N VAL A 37 -11.54 0.92 8.38
CA VAL A 37 -10.41 0.89 7.43
C VAL A 37 -9.67 2.25 7.37
N GLU A 38 -10.38 3.37 7.39
CA GLU A 38 -9.76 4.69 7.41
C GLU A 38 -9.02 4.95 8.73
N ALA A 39 -9.59 4.51 9.85
CA ALA A 39 -8.93 4.57 11.15
C ALA A 39 -7.63 3.75 11.17
N PHE A 40 -7.62 2.58 10.55
CA PHE A 40 -6.41 1.78 10.34
C PHE A 40 -5.34 2.53 9.57
N GLN A 41 -5.70 3.06 8.40
CA GLN A 41 -4.77 3.73 7.51
C GLN A 41 -4.17 4.98 8.17
N LYS A 42 -5.00 5.70 8.94
CA LYS A 42 -4.53 6.83 9.73
C LYS A 42 -3.52 6.40 10.80
N LYS A 43 -3.81 5.34 11.56
CA LYS A 43 -2.86 4.79 12.54
C LYS A 43 -1.56 4.30 11.88
N GLN A 44 -1.63 3.65 10.72
CA GLN A 44 -0.43 3.25 9.96
C GLN A 44 0.42 4.47 9.58
N MET A 45 -0.19 5.51 9.03
CA MET A 45 0.53 6.75 8.66
C MET A 45 1.15 7.42 9.89
N GLU A 46 0.43 7.47 11.01
CA GLU A 46 0.96 8.01 12.27
C GLU A 46 2.18 7.23 12.74
N ILE A 47 2.15 5.88 12.70
CA ILE A 47 3.30 5.03 13.04
C ILE A 47 4.49 5.33 12.12
N MET A 48 4.28 5.33 10.80
CA MET A 48 5.35 5.59 9.83
C MET A 48 5.96 6.99 9.99
N SER A 49 5.16 7.97 10.45
CA SER A 49 5.62 9.34 10.68
C SER A 49 6.33 9.56 12.02
N ARG A 50 6.05 8.72 13.02
CA ARG A 50 6.54 8.88 14.41
C ARG A 50 7.61 7.88 14.80
N ALA A 51 7.73 6.77 14.09
CA ALA A 51 8.72 5.75 14.39
C ALA A 51 10.13 6.31 14.25
N SER A 52 10.95 6.07 15.28
CA SER A 52 12.34 6.54 15.34
C SER A 52 13.27 5.66 14.51
N SER A 53 12.82 4.44 14.18
CA SER A 53 13.56 3.46 13.38
C SER A 53 12.61 2.53 12.62
N PRO A 54 13.08 1.89 11.52
CA PRO A 54 12.30 0.87 10.80
C PRO A 54 11.85 -0.29 11.68
N GLN A 55 12.68 -0.73 12.64
CA GLN A 55 12.35 -1.82 13.56
C GLN A 55 11.24 -1.45 14.54
N GLU A 56 11.22 -0.20 15.03
CA GLU A 56 10.16 0.31 15.89
C GLU A 56 8.84 0.42 15.12
N ALA A 57 8.91 0.90 13.86
CA ALA A 57 7.75 0.95 12.96
C ALA A 57 7.15 -0.45 12.76
N GLU A 58 7.99 -1.45 12.49
CA GLU A 58 7.58 -2.83 12.27
C GLU A 58 6.85 -3.42 13.49
N GLN A 59 7.37 -3.22 14.71
CA GLN A 59 6.70 -3.67 15.94
C GLN A 59 5.35 -3.00 16.16
N MET A 60 5.25 -1.68 15.92
CA MET A 60 3.99 -0.96 16.05
C MET A 60 2.98 -1.38 14.99
N LEU A 61 3.44 -1.64 13.76
CA LEU A 61 2.60 -2.13 12.67
C LEU A 61 2.09 -3.54 12.93
N MET A 62 2.89 -4.44 13.50
CA MET A 62 2.45 -5.78 13.90
C MET A 62 1.29 -5.73 14.90
N ARG A 63 1.41 -4.92 15.96
CA ARG A 63 0.33 -4.74 16.94
C ARG A 63 -0.93 -4.15 16.32
N LEU A 64 -0.76 -3.17 15.42
CA LEU A 64 -1.87 -2.58 14.69
C LEU A 64 -2.55 -3.62 13.78
N ASN A 65 -1.79 -4.56 13.21
CA ASN A 65 -2.33 -5.64 12.40
C ASN A 65 -3.15 -6.63 13.25
N ASP A 66 -2.68 -6.95 14.46
CA ASP A 66 -3.40 -7.79 15.41
C ASP A 66 -4.76 -7.17 15.79
N GLU A 67 -4.80 -5.86 16.06
CA GLU A 67 -6.04 -5.09 16.31
C GLU A 67 -7.04 -5.17 15.14
N PHE A 68 -6.55 -5.39 13.92
CA PHE A 68 -7.32 -5.39 12.69
C PHE A 68 -7.57 -6.78 12.09
N THR A 69 -7.13 -7.84 12.77
CA THR A 69 -7.33 -9.23 12.32
C THR A 69 -8.81 -9.57 12.12
N ASN A 70 -9.69 -9.00 12.96
CA ASN A 70 -11.14 -9.18 12.84
C ASN A 70 -11.69 -8.54 11.56
N LEU A 71 -11.10 -7.44 11.11
CA LEU A 71 -11.53 -6.77 9.89
C LEU A 71 -11.12 -7.53 8.63
N ALA A 72 -9.98 -8.23 8.67
CA ALA A 72 -9.56 -9.12 7.59
C ALA A 72 -10.53 -10.29 7.36
N GLN A 73 -11.47 -10.56 8.28
CA GLN A 73 -12.51 -11.57 8.07
C GLN A 73 -13.62 -11.09 7.13
N TYR A 74 -13.83 -9.78 6.96
CA TYR A 74 -14.81 -9.28 6.00
C TYR A 74 -14.28 -9.48 4.57
N PRO A 75 -15.05 -10.12 3.67
CA PRO A 75 -14.62 -10.39 2.30
C PRO A 75 -14.14 -9.14 1.57
N GLU A 76 -14.80 -8.01 1.78
CA GLU A 76 -14.49 -6.72 1.15
C GLU A 76 -13.13 -6.17 1.62
N VAL A 77 -12.86 -6.25 2.92
CA VAL A 77 -11.58 -5.83 3.51
C VAL A 77 -10.46 -6.77 3.06
N ASN A 78 -10.69 -8.08 3.10
CA ASN A 78 -9.71 -9.06 2.63
C ASN A 78 -9.37 -8.84 1.15
N ARG A 79 -10.37 -8.51 0.32
CA ARG A 79 -10.17 -8.19 -1.10
C ARG A 79 -9.34 -6.91 -1.28
N MET A 80 -9.57 -5.89 -0.46
CA MET A 80 -8.76 -4.68 -0.44
C MET A 80 -7.32 -4.94 0.03
N ILE A 81 -7.13 -5.72 1.09
CA ILE A 81 -5.79 -6.08 1.60
C ILE A 81 -5.00 -6.79 0.50
N LYS A 82 -5.57 -7.85 -0.09
CA LYS A 82 -4.92 -8.61 -1.18
C LYS A 82 -4.63 -7.76 -2.41
N ALA A 83 -5.53 -6.84 -2.77
CA ALA A 83 -5.29 -5.91 -3.87
C ALA A 83 -4.16 -4.92 -3.54
N GLY A 84 -4.06 -4.49 -2.27
CA GLY A 84 -2.96 -3.66 -1.76
C GLY A 84 -1.62 -4.39 -1.79
N GLU A 85 -1.58 -5.65 -1.36
CA GLU A 85 -0.39 -6.50 -1.43
C GLU A 85 0.13 -6.62 -2.87
N ARG A 86 -0.74 -6.99 -3.82
CA ARG A 86 -0.37 -7.08 -5.25
C ARG A 86 0.16 -5.75 -5.81
N PHE A 87 -0.49 -4.63 -5.45
CA PHE A 87 -0.02 -3.31 -5.86
C PHE A 87 1.35 -2.98 -5.29
N ASN A 88 1.59 -3.28 -4.01
CA ASN A 88 2.87 -3.06 -3.35
C ASN A 88 3.98 -3.93 -3.96
N GLU A 89 3.69 -5.19 -4.27
CA GLU A 89 4.62 -6.10 -4.97
C GLU A 89 5.02 -5.54 -6.34
N MET A 90 4.06 -5.06 -7.14
CA MET A 90 4.32 -4.41 -8.42
C MET A 90 5.19 -3.16 -8.25
N MET A 91 4.87 -2.27 -7.29
CA MET A 91 5.66 -1.07 -7.02
C MET A 91 7.09 -1.40 -6.55
N LEU A 92 7.25 -2.44 -5.74
CA LEU A 92 8.57 -2.93 -5.32
C LEU A 92 9.37 -3.47 -6.51
N SER A 93 8.72 -4.16 -7.45
CA SER A 93 9.36 -4.61 -8.69
C SER A 93 9.87 -3.43 -9.52
N ILE A 94 9.03 -2.40 -9.71
CA ILE A 94 9.41 -1.16 -10.42
C ILE A 94 10.60 -0.49 -9.74
N TYR A 95 10.57 -0.38 -8.40
CA TYR A 95 11.68 0.19 -7.63
C TYR A 95 12.98 -0.60 -7.81
N LYS A 96 12.93 -1.94 -7.76
CA LYS A 96 14.10 -2.81 -7.97
C LYS A 96 14.67 -2.62 -9.39
N GLU A 97 13.82 -2.66 -10.41
CA GLU A 97 14.22 -2.47 -11.81
C GLU A 97 14.90 -1.11 -12.04
N ILE A 98 14.35 -0.03 -11.46
CA ILE A 98 14.98 1.30 -11.51
C ILE A 98 16.39 1.26 -10.89
N ASN A 99 16.55 0.66 -9.71
CA ASN A 99 17.85 0.61 -9.04
C ASN A 99 18.86 -0.25 -9.80
N GLU A 100 18.44 -1.38 -10.36
CA GLU A 100 19.27 -2.25 -11.17
C GLU A 100 19.78 -1.53 -12.43
N ILE A 101 18.88 -0.84 -13.13
CA ILE A 101 19.22 -0.05 -14.32
C ILE A 101 20.19 1.08 -13.94
N LEU A 102 19.90 1.85 -12.88
CA LEU A 102 20.80 2.92 -12.42
C LEU A 102 22.18 2.38 -12.01
N ALA A 103 22.23 1.24 -11.31
CA ALA A 103 23.48 0.59 -10.94
C ALA A 103 24.31 0.19 -12.17
N SER A 104 23.66 -0.29 -13.24
CA SER A 104 24.35 -0.65 -14.50
C SER A 104 25.02 0.56 -15.18
N TYR A 105 24.41 1.75 -15.09
CA TYR A 105 25.00 2.98 -15.64
C TYR A 105 26.20 3.51 -14.84
N LEU A 106 26.35 3.09 -13.58
CA LEU A 106 27.47 3.48 -12.72
C LEU A 106 28.66 2.52 -12.83
N GLN A 107 28.52 1.39 -13.50
CA GLN A 107 29.57 0.38 -13.70
C GLN A 107 30.36 0.59 -15.01
N HIS A 108 30.08 1.68 -15.74
CA HIS A 108 30.78 2.13 -16.94
C HIS A 108 31.24 3.58 -16.78
#